data_AF-A0A1Q9XII5-F1
#
_entry.id   AF-A0A1Q9XII5-F1
#
_cell.length_a   1.000
_cell.length_b   1.000
_cell.length_c   1.000
_cell.angle_alpha   90.00
_cell.angle_beta   90.00
_cell.angle_gamma   90.00
#
_symmetry.space_group_name_H-M   'P 1'
#
loop_
_entity.id
_entity.type
_entity.pdbx_description
1 polymer ?
#
loop_
_entity_poly.entity_id
_entity_poly.type
_entity_poly.pdbx_seq_one_letter_code
_entity_poly.pdbx_strand_id
1 'polypeptide(L)'
;MNYVNNWSRPVTLPLGATSLALDLPDGAYRLTLTDSVAEPTRWEIIGAVVANGTATLQRGREGTLEQNWPAGSVIYNALTAGVLTDLLQAVADLQARVAALEGGGDGHLVTVGDNGFFLGYFLDAQGNQLGSIQPQTVSVPGAGDRQVMAVAFLQGADLFVIGLAGDELPEDALQAVEVEGYGLLQAADATFTPSDDGGQWQWTVTNTGGWVAGDKRRIDIQFGSSSGGNELTDSQGQPLVDSAGNQLTTGETA
;
A
#
# COMPACT_ATOMS: atom_id res chain seq x y z
N MET A 1 5.58 15.39 -15.42
CA MET A 1 4.96 15.76 -16.72
C MET A 1 4.05 16.96 -16.46
N ASN A 2 4.08 17.97 -17.32
CA ASN A 2 3.33 19.22 -17.15
C ASN A 2 2.16 19.32 -18.15
N TYR A 3 1.08 19.96 -17.74
CA TYR A 3 -0.10 20.25 -18.58
C TYR A 3 -0.40 21.75 -18.55
N VAL A 4 -0.78 22.28 -19.72
CA VAL A 4 -1.21 23.68 -19.86
C VAL A 4 -2.59 23.69 -20.51
N ASN A 5 -3.51 24.42 -19.89
CA ASN A 5 -4.89 24.50 -20.35
C ASN A 5 -4.97 25.13 -21.74
N ASN A 6 -5.61 24.43 -22.68
CA ASN A 6 -5.96 24.94 -24.00
C ASN A 6 -4.78 25.49 -24.82
N TRP A 7 -3.56 24.98 -24.59
CA TRP A 7 -2.40 25.43 -25.36
C TRP A 7 -2.33 24.71 -26.72
N SER A 8 -2.23 25.50 -27.79
CA SER A 8 -1.99 25.03 -29.15
C SER A 8 -1.33 26.14 -29.97
N ARG A 9 -0.57 25.77 -31.00
CA ARG A 9 -0.05 26.72 -31.98
C ARG A 9 0.27 26.07 -33.33
N PRO A 10 0.32 26.85 -34.41
CA PRO A 10 0.87 26.37 -35.68
C PRO A 10 2.32 25.90 -35.53
N VAL A 11 2.69 24.90 -36.33
CA VAL A 11 4.04 24.35 -36.34
C VAL A 11 4.45 23.94 -37.74
N THR A 12 5.74 24.08 -38.02
CA THR A 12 6.42 23.41 -39.12
C THR A 12 7.61 22.68 -38.50
N LEU A 13 7.66 21.36 -38.66
CA LEU A 13 8.69 20.52 -38.04
C LEU A 13 9.20 19.49 -39.05
N PRO A 14 10.44 19.63 -39.54
CA PRO A 14 11.03 18.66 -40.44
C PRO A 14 11.14 17.26 -39.83
N LEU A 15 11.20 16.25 -40.70
CA LEU A 15 11.62 14.90 -40.30
C LEU A 15 13.04 14.95 -39.71
N GLY A 16 13.28 14.25 -38.60
CA GLY A 16 14.55 14.20 -37.88
C GLY A 16 14.79 15.35 -36.92
N ALA A 17 13.86 16.32 -36.82
CA ALA A 17 14.05 17.47 -35.94
C ALA A 17 14.03 17.04 -34.46
N THR A 18 15.12 17.35 -33.76
CA THR A 18 15.34 17.04 -32.33
C THR A 18 15.11 18.24 -31.41
N SER A 19 14.83 19.43 -31.97
CA SER A 19 14.52 20.62 -31.19
C SER A 19 13.46 21.49 -31.85
N LEU A 20 12.74 22.27 -31.04
CA LEU A 20 11.73 23.21 -31.48
C LEU A 20 11.56 24.32 -30.43
N ALA A 21 11.58 25.59 -30.86
CA ALA A 21 11.25 26.70 -29.98
C ALA A 21 9.78 26.63 -29.57
N LEU A 22 9.46 26.58 -28.28
CA LEU A 22 8.09 26.52 -27.74
C LEU A 22 7.89 27.65 -26.74
N ASP A 23 6.75 28.33 -26.83
CA ASP A 23 6.25 29.32 -25.87
C ASP A 23 5.54 28.64 -24.69
N LEU A 24 6.20 27.63 -24.13
CA LEU A 24 5.78 26.92 -22.93
C LEU A 24 6.76 27.22 -21.79
N PRO A 25 6.32 27.20 -20.52
CA PRO A 25 7.22 27.22 -19.38
C PRO A 25 8.20 26.04 -19.41
N ASP A 26 9.33 26.18 -18.72
CA ASP A 26 10.29 25.10 -18.60
C ASP A 26 9.68 23.82 -17.98
N GLY A 27 10.09 22.66 -18.48
CA GLY A 27 9.67 21.36 -17.99
C GLY A 27 9.35 20.34 -19.08
N ALA A 28 8.86 19.17 -18.66
CA ALA A 28 8.58 18.04 -19.55
C ALA A 28 7.09 17.97 -19.92
N TYR A 29 6.81 17.83 -21.21
CA TYR A 29 5.46 17.79 -21.79
C TYR A 29 5.28 16.58 -22.70
N ARG A 30 4.03 16.10 -22.76
CA ARG A 30 3.53 15.19 -23.78
C ARG A 30 2.69 16.03 -24.74
N LEU A 31 3.11 16.15 -26.00
CA LEU A 31 2.45 16.98 -26.99
C LEU A 31 1.99 16.14 -28.18
N THR A 32 0.96 16.62 -28.86
CA THR A 32 0.43 16.00 -30.08
C THR A 32 0.63 16.96 -31.25
N LEU A 33 1.16 16.42 -32.34
CA LEU A 33 1.26 17.05 -33.65
C LEU A 33 0.16 16.51 -34.54
N THR A 34 -0.57 17.38 -35.24
CA THR A 34 -1.54 16.99 -36.27
C THR A 34 -1.41 17.86 -37.50
N ASP A 35 -1.93 17.36 -38.63
CA ASP A 35 -1.84 18.03 -39.92
C ASP A 35 -2.91 19.10 -40.14
N SER A 36 -3.90 19.17 -39.24
CA SER A 36 -4.95 20.17 -39.24
C SER A 36 -5.50 20.35 -37.83
N VAL A 37 -5.94 21.58 -37.53
CA VAL A 37 -6.66 21.91 -36.30
C VAL A 37 -8.12 21.45 -36.37
N ALA A 38 -8.74 21.57 -37.56
CA ALA A 38 -10.17 21.35 -37.74
C ALA A 38 -10.49 19.90 -38.11
N GLU A 39 -9.65 19.29 -38.96
CA GLU A 39 -9.88 17.97 -39.55
C GLU A 39 -8.58 17.15 -39.55
N PRO A 40 -8.06 16.77 -38.36
CA PRO A 40 -6.82 16.02 -38.28
C PRO A 40 -6.97 14.63 -38.89
N THR A 41 -6.11 14.28 -39.84
CA THR A 41 -6.07 12.94 -40.46
C THR A 41 -4.83 12.15 -40.06
N ARG A 42 -3.82 12.82 -39.50
CA ARG A 42 -2.58 12.21 -39.02
C ARG A 42 -2.19 12.80 -37.67
N TRP A 43 -1.54 11.98 -36.85
CA TRP A 43 -1.07 12.37 -35.53
C TRP A 43 0.33 11.82 -35.26
N GLU A 44 1.12 12.59 -34.54
CA GLU A 44 2.32 12.11 -33.88
C GLU A 44 2.32 12.60 -32.43
N ILE A 45 2.65 11.71 -31.51
CA ILE A 45 2.80 12.03 -30.11
C ILE A 45 4.29 12.18 -29.83
N ILE A 46 4.67 13.26 -29.16
CA ILE A 46 6.07 13.56 -28.87
C ILE A 46 6.27 13.82 -27.38
N GLY A 47 7.46 13.50 -26.88
CA GLY A 47 7.97 14.06 -25.64
C GLY A 47 8.72 15.37 -25.94
N ALA A 48 8.51 16.40 -25.12
CA ALA A 48 9.20 17.67 -25.24
C ALA A 48 9.71 18.12 -23.87
N VAL A 49 11.01 18.37 -23.74
CA VAL A 49 11.60 18.98 -22.53
C VAL A 49 11.99 20.41 -22.87
N VAL A 50 11.22 21.38 -22.39
CA VAL A 50 11.43 22.81 -22.63
C VAL A 50 12.40 23.35 -21.60
N ALA A 51 13.43 24.04 -22.09
CA ALA A 51 14.35 24.83 -21.28
C ALA A 51 14.64 26.15 -22.01
N ASN A 52 14.44 27.27 -21.32
CA ASN A 52 14.63 28.62 -21.88
C ASN A 52 13.92 28.81 -23.23
N GLY A 53 12.67 28.35 -23.34
CA GLY A 53 11.84 28.48 -24.55
C GLY A 53 12.23 27.59 -25.73
N THR A 54 13.17 26.65 -25.55
CA THR A 54 13.51 25.64 -26.56
C THR A 54 13.26 24.25 -26.03
N ALA A 55 12.48 23.46 -26.76
CA ALA A 55 12.22 22.06 -26.46
C ALA A 55 13.27 21.15 -27.07
N THR A 56 13.80 20.21 -26.29
CA THR A 56 14.39 18.97 -26.81
C THR A 56 13.29 17.96 -27.06
N LEU A 57 13.25 17.40 -28.26
CA LEU A 57 12.17 16.55 -28.73
C LEU A 57 12.54 15.07 -28.72
N GLN A 58 11.58 14.25 -28.34
CA GLN A 58 11.57 12.82 -28.56
C GLN A 58 10.34 12.45 -29.38
N ARG A 59 10.60 12.10 -30.64
CA ARG A 59 9.61 11.88 -31.70
C ARG A 59 8.98 10.49 -31.62
N GLY A 60 7.84 10.28 -32.28
CA GLY A 60 7.21 8.96 -32.47
C GLY A 60 6.91 8.18 -31.18
N ARG A 61 6.23 8.79 -30.21
CA ARG A 61 5.86 8.17 -28.93
C ARG A 61 4.47 7.53 -28.99
N GLU A 62 4.14 6.70 -28.01
CA GLU A 62 2.82 6.06 -27.87
C GLU A 62 2.37 5.30 -29.15
N GLY A 63 3.30 4.60 -29.79
CA GLY A 63 3.04 3.83 -31.01
C GLY A 63 2.87 4.65 -32.29
N THR A 64 3.01 5.99 -32.21
CA THR A 64 3.07 6.85 -33.40
C THR A 64 4.46 6.83 -34.03
N LEU A 65 4.54 7.18 -35.32
CA LEU A 65 5.81 7.29 -36.05
C LEU A 65 6.24 8.74 -36.15
N GLU A 66 7.55 8.97 -36.21
CA GLU A 66 8.11 10.28 -36.55
C GLU A 66 7.80 10.63 -38.00
N GLN A 67 7.35 11.87 -38.25
CA GLN A 67 6.93 12.32 -39.58
C GLN A 67 7.37 13.75 -39.90
N ASN A 68 7.24 14.14 -41.17
CA ASN A 68 7.39 15.53 -41.59
C ASN A 68 6.09 16.31 -41.37
N TRP A 69 6.16 17.45 -40.69
CA TRP A 69 5.04 18.35 -40.41
C TRP A 69 5.20 19.66 -41.17
N PRO A 70 4.57 19.81 -42.36
CA PRO A 70 4.66 21.03 -43.15
C PRO A 70 3.84 22.17 -42.52
N ALA A 71 3.94 23.36 -43.11
CA ALA A 71 3.10 24.50 -42.73
C ALA A 71 1.61 24.12 -42.83
N GLY A 72 0.83 24.58 -41.85
CA GLY A 72 -0.58 24.17 -41.66
C GLY A 72 -0.75 23.11 -40.57
N SER A 73 0.33 22.43 -40.17
CA SER A 73 0.31 21.54 -39.01
C SER A 73 0.14 22.32 -37.71
N VAL A 74 -0.36 21.67 -36.67
CA VAL A 74 -0.53 22.23 -35.33
C VAL A 74 0.14 21.32 -34.31
N ILE A 75 0.70 21.93 -33.26
CA ILE A 75 1.13 21.26 -32.05
C ILE A 75 0.25 21.72 -30.88
N TYR A 76 -0.17 20.79 -30.03
CA TYR A 76 -0.97 21.11 -28.85
C TYR A 76 -0.68 20.18 -27.68
N ASN A 77 -1.07 20.61 -26.49
CA ASN A 77 -0.99 19.80 -25.28
C ASN A 77 -2.34 19.13 -25.05
N ALA A 78 -2.36 17.79 -25.10
CA ALA A 78 -3.56 17.00 -24.84
C ALA A 78 -3.26 15.87 -23.87
N LEU A 79 -4.28 15.47 -23.12
CA LEU A 79 -4.28 14.22 -22.38
C LEU A 79 -4.33 13.07 -23.39
N THR A 80 -3.22 12.36 -23.54
CA THR A 80 -3.15 11.17 -24.38
C THR A 80 -3.63 9.94 -23.61
N ALA A 81 -3.97 8.87 -24.33
CA ALA A 81 -4.30 7.60 -23.71
C ALA A 81 -3.13 7.04 -22.89
N GLY A 82 -1.89 7.19 -23.37
CA GLY A 82 -0.70 6.76 -22.62
C GLY A 82 -0.59 7.46 -21.27
N VAL A 83 -0.81 8.78 -21.24
CA VAL A 83 -0.84 9.55 -19.98
C VAL A 83 -1.91 9.05 -19.01
N LEU A 84 -3.11 8.78 -19.52
CA LEU A 84 -4.20 8.28 -18.66
C LEU A 84 -3.87 6.89 -18.11
N THR A 85 -3.30 6.02 -18.94
CA THR A 85 -2.81 4.69 -18.50
C THR A 85 -1.74 4.82 -17.42
N ASP A 86 -0.76 5.71 -17.58
CA ASP A 86 0.28 5.96 -16.57
C ASP A 86 -0.33 6.40 -15.23
N LEU A 87 -1.33 7.29 -15.28
CA LEU A 87 -2.05 7.74 -14.07
C LEU A 87 -2.83 6.61 -13.41
N LEU A 88 -3.56 5.80 -14.19
CA LEU A 88 -4.32 4.67 -13.67
C LEU A 88 -3.41 3.61 -13.05
N GLN A 89 -2.23 3.36 -13.64
CA GLN A 89 -1.22 2.47 -13.08
C GLN A 89 -0.71 3.00 -11.74
N ALA A 90 -0.35 4.29 -11.66
CA ALA A 90 0.09 4.89 -10.41
C ALA A 90 -0.98 4.80 -9.31
N VAL A 91 -2.26 4.95 -9.66
CA VAL A 91 -3.37 4.76 -8.71
C VAL A 91 -3.47 3.31 -8.25
N ALA A 92 -3.36 2.34 -9.16
CA ALA A 92 -3.38 0.92 -8.82
C ALA A 92 -2.22 0.54 -7.88
N ASP A 93 -1.01 1.04 -8.16
CA ASP A 93 0.18 0.82 -7.33
C ASP A 93 0.00 1.43 -5.92
N LEU A 94 -0.58 2.63 -5.84
CA LEU A 94 -0.90 3.26 -4.56
C LEU A 94 -1.96 2.48 -3.79
N GLN A 95 -3.01 2.00 -4.48
CA GLN A 95 -4.04 1.17 -3.86
C GLN A 95 -3.46 -0.14 -3.32
N ALA A 96 -2.55 -0.79 -4.06
CA ALA A 96 -1.87 -2.00 -3.60
C ALA A 96 -1.02 -1.73 -2.35
N ARG A 97 -0.29 -0.61 -2.33
CA ARG A 97 0.50 -0.19 -1.15
C ARG A 97 -0.37 0.14 0.05
N VAL A 98 -1.48 0.85 -0.16
CA VAL A 98 -2.45 1.14 0.90
C VAL A 98 -3.04 -0.16 1.42
N ALA A 99 -3.43 -1.09 0.56
CA ALA A 99 -3.92 -2.40 1.00
C ALA A 99 -2.85 -3.20 1.78
N ALA A 100 -1.57 -3.10 1.42
CA ALA A 100 -0.50 -3.73 2.19
C ALA A 100 -0.28 -3.06 3.56
N LEU A 101 -0.41 -1.74 3.63
CA LEU A 101 -0.24 -0.97 4.88
C LEU A 101 -1.46 -1.08 5.81
N GLU A 102 -2.66 -1.04 5.24
CA GLU A 102 -3.94 -1.10 5.99
C GLU A 102 -4.40 -2.55 6.22
N GLY A 103 -4.05 -3.48 5.32
CA GLY A 103 -4.29 -4.91 5.47
C GLY A 103 -3.22 -5.63 6.28
N GLY A 104 -2.22 -4.91 6.80
CA GLY A 104 -1.28 -5.46 7.77
C GLY A 104 -1.90 -5.68 9.14
N GLY A 105 -3.04 -5.07 9.45
CA GLY A 105 -3.80 -5.32 10.67
C GLY A 105 -5.13 -5.99 10.36
N ASP A 106 -5.32 -7.23 10.81
CA ASP A 106 -6.65 -7.82 10.83
C ASP A 106 -7.46 -7.03 11.87
N GLY A 107 -8.33 -6.14 11.38
CA GLY A 107 -9.17 -5.31 12.23
C GLY A 107 -10.23 -6.14 12.94
N HIS A 108 -10.05 -6.33 14.25
CA HIS A 108 -10.96 -7.04 15.13
C HIS A 108 -11.71 -6.07 16.03
N LEU A 109 -13.04 -6.22 16.09
CA LEU A 109 -13.88 -5.55 17.07
C LEU A 109 -14.00 -6.43 18.31
N VAL A 110 -13.64 -5.88 19.45
CA VAL A 110 -13.57 -6.54 20.74
C VAL A 110 -14.60 -5.89 21.67
N THR A 111 -15.55 -6.67 22.19
CA THR A 111 -16.60 -6.22 23.13
C THR A 111 -16.21 -6.58 24.56
N VAL A 112 -16.13 -5.57 25.43
CA VAL A 112 -15.64 -5.66 26.82
C VAL A 112 -16.62 -6.41 27.71
N GLY A 113 -16.14 -7.46 28.38
CA GLY A 113 -16.89 -8.09 29.45
C GLY A 113 -16.56 -7.53 30.83
N ASP A 114 -17.22 -8.09 31.85
CA ASP A 114 -17.03 -7.66 33.23
C ASP A 114 -15.59 -7.92 33.70
N ASN A 115 -15.01 -6.95 34.43
CA ASN A 115 -13.65 -6.94 34.99
C ASN A 115 -12.47 -6.71 34.03
N GLY A 116 -12.68 -6.25 32.78
CA GLY A 116 -11.59 -5.90 31.85
C GLY A 116 -10.90 -7.10 31.18
N PHE A 117 -11.40 -8.30 31.44
CA PHE A 117 -10.99 -9.54 30.77
C PHE A 117 -11.74 -9.72 29.46
N PHE A 118 -11.05 -10.21 28.43
CA PHE A 118 -11.68 -10.77 27.24
C PHE A 118 -10.94 -12.02 26.90
N LEU A 119 -11.65 -13.10 27.11
CA LEU A 119 -11.21 -14.42 26.75
C LEU A 119 -12.24 -14.86 25.73
N GLY A 120 -11.81 -15.01 24.48
CA GLY A 120 -12.63 -15.46 23.36
C GLY A 120 -13.33 -16.80 23.64
N TYR A 121 -12.90 -17.57 24.64
CA TYR A 121 -13.50 -18.85 24.98
C TYR A 121 -13.59 -19.22 26.48
N PHE A 122 -13.10 -18.40 27.42
CA PHE A 122 -13.25 -18.75 28.84
C PHE A 122 -14.51 -18.15 29.44
N LEU A 123 -15.26 -19.05 30.05
CA LEU A 123 -16.41 -18.72 30.83
C LEU A 123 -15.96 -18.23 32.22
N ASP A 124 -16.73 -17.35 32.87
CA ASP A 124 -16.54 -17.09 34.29
C ASP A 124 -16.71 -18.38 35.12
N ALA A 125 -16.49 -18.29 36.44
CA ALA A 125 -16.66 -19.44 37.33
C ALA A 125 -18.08 -20.04 37.33
N GLN A 126 -19.05 -19.36 36.67
CA GLN A 126 -20.45 -19.74 36.54
C GLN A 126 -20.80 -20.20 35.12
N GLY A 127 -19.86 -20.21 34.17
CA GLY A 127 -20.14 -20.65 32.80
C GLY A 127 -20.62 -19.54 31.86
N ASN A 128 -20.50 -18.24 32.21
CA ASN A 128 -20.91 -17.14 31.35
C ASN A 128 -19.76 -16.59 30.51
N GLN A 129 -20.04 -16.22 29.27
CA GLN A 129 -19.07 -15.63 28.36
C GLN A 129 -18.66 -14.21 28.83
N LEU A 130 -17.35 -13.99 28.99
CA LEU A 130 -16.75 -12.74 29.49
C LEU A 130 -16.49 -11.69 28.39
N GLY A 131 -17.21 -11.70 27.28
CA GLY A 131 -17.01 -10.78 26.15
C GLY A 131 -16.96 -11.47 24.79
N SER A 132 -16.77 -10.72 23.71
CA SER A 132 -16.69 -11.28 22.36
C SER A 132 -15.65 -10.57 21.49
N ILE A 133 -15.10 -11.28 20.52
CA ILE A 133 -14.23 -10.74 19.48
C ILE A 133 -14.81 -11.09 18.11
N GLN A 134 -14.75 -10.16 17.17
CA GLN A 134 -15.23 -10.36 15.81
C GLN A 134 -14.30 -9.66 14.79
N PRO A 135 -13.73 -10.37 13.79
CA PRO A 135 -13.83 -11.82 13.59
C PRO A 135 -13.21 -12.62 14.76
N GLN A 136 -13.52 -13.92 14.88
CA GLN A 136 -12.91 -14.79 15.90
C GLN A 136 -11.64 -15.49 15.41
N THR A 137 -11.28 -15.24 14.17
CA THR A 137 -10.20 -15.91 13.47
C THR A 137 -9.30 -14.88 12.82
N VAL A 138 -8.02 -15.20 12.80
CA VAL A 138 -6.95 -14.37 12.26
C VAL A 138 -6.10 -15.23 11.33
N SER A 139 -5.67 -14.70 10.19
CA SER A 139 -4.88 -15.49 9.24
C SER A 139 -3.40 -15.32 9.55
N VAL A 140 -2.74 -16.37 10.02
CA VAL A 140 -1.32 -16.33 10.40
C VAL A 140 -0.47 -16.82 9.23
N PRO A 141 0.44 -16.00 8.67
CA PRO A 141 1.37 -16.43 7.63
C PRO A 141 2.12 -17.71 8.06
N GLY A 142 2.15 -18.71 7.17
CA GLY A 142 2.80 -20.00 7.45
C GLY A 142 2.04 -20.96 8.37
N ALA A 143 1.07 -20.47 9.14
CA ALA A 143 0.24 -21.28 10.04
C ALA A 143 -1.20 -21.48 9.53
N GLY A 144 -1.70 -20.58 8.67
CA GLY A 144 -3.09 -20.54 8.24
C GLY A 144 -4.00 -19.87 9.28
N ASP A 145 -5.31 -20.09 9.17
CA ASP A 145 -6.28 -19.45 10.06
C ASP A 145 -6.15 -19.98 11.50
N ARG A 146 -6.17 -19.07 12.47
CA ARG A 146 -6.05 -19.33 13.91
C ARG A 146 -7.18 -18.65 14.65
N GLN A 147 -7.66 -19.27 15.72
CA GLN A 147 -8.73 -18.69 16.53
C GLN A 147 -8.14 -17.75 17.56
N VAL A 148 -8.69 -16.55 17.72
CA VAL A 148 -8.28 -15.64 18.80
C VAL A 148 -8.93 -16.09 20.12
N MET A 149 -8.14 -16.68 21.02
CA MET A 149 -8.60 -17.22 22.30
C MET A 149 -8.67 -16.18 23.41
N ALA A 150 -7.83 -15.15 23.35
CA ALA A 150 -7.72 -14.16 24.40
C ALA A 150 -7.29 -12.79 23.84
N VAL A 151 -7.93 -11.73 24.34
CA VAL A 151 -7.52 -10.33 24.19
C VAL A 151 -7.83 -9.62 25.49
N ALA A 152 -6.93 -9.59 26.46
CA ALA A 152 -7.28 -9.13 27.80
C ALA A 152 -6.38 -8.02 28.32
N PHE A 153 -6.96 -7.06 29.04
CA PHE A 153 -6.23 -6.22 29.98
C PHE A 153 -6.43 -6.79 31.39
N LEU A 154 -5.37 -7.36 31.96
CA LEU A 154 -5.40 -7.94 33.30
C LEU A 154 -5.26 -6.81 34.34
N GLN A 155 -6.39 -6.23 34.75
CA GLN A 155 -6.43 -5.15 35.73
C GLN A 155 -5.79 -5.60 37.06
N GLY A 156 -4.81 -4.84 37.55
CA GLY A 156 -4.04 -5.14 38.77
C GLY A 156 -2.74 -5.92 38.54
N ALA A 157 -2.53 -6.49 37.35
CA ALA A 157 -1.25 -7.05 36.93
C ALA A 157 -0.53 -6.16 35.90
N ASP A 158 -1.17 -5.09 35.41
CA ASP A 158 -0.62 -4.16 34.42
C ASP A 158 -0.16 -4.90 33.15
N LEU A 159 -0.97 -5.86 32.68
CA LEU A 159 -0.68 -6.69 31.51
C LEU A 159 -1.75 -6.56 30.43
N PHE A 160 -1.30 -6.48 29.17
CA PHE A 160 -2.11 -6.80 28.00
C PHE A 160 -1.72 -8.17 27.45
N VAL A 161 -2.69 -8.94 27.01
CA VAL A 161 -2.51 -10.31 26.54
C VAL A 161 -3.24 -10.52 25.23
N ILE A 162 -2.56 -11.14 24.26
CA ILE A 162 -3.19 -11.77 23.10
C ILE A 162 -2.86 -13.27 23.09
N GLY A 163 -3.86 -14.11 22.82
CA GLY A 163 -3.70 -15.56 22.72
C GLY A 163 -4.39 -16.11 21.49
N LEU A 164 -3.71 -17.01 20.78
CA LEU A 164 -4.21 -17.67 19.58
C LEU A 164 -4.24 -19.18 19.80
N ALA A 165 -5.32 -19.84 19.36
CA ALA A 165 -5.50 -21.29 19.39
C ALA A 165 -4.97 -21.94 18.11
N GLY A 166 -4.50 -23.17 18.22
CA GLY A 166 -4.19 -24.05 17.10
C GLY A 166 -2.90 -24.83 17.33
N ASP A 167 -2.35 -25.39 16.26
CA ASP A 167 -1.02 -26.00 16.33
C ASP A 167 0.07 -24.95 16.66
N GLU A 168 1.29 -25.43 16.93
CA GLU A 168 2.46 -24.63 17.28
C GLU A 168 2.59 -23.35 16.40
N LEU A 169 2.71 -22.20 17.05
CA LEU A 169 2.84 -20.90 16.42
C LEU A 169 4.31 -20.44 16.43
N PRO A 170 4.82 -19.89 15.32
CA PRO A 170 6.13 -19.25 15.32
C PRO A 170 6.14 -18.06 16.29
N GLU A 171 7.19 -17.93 17.09
CA GLU A 171 7.37 -16.81 18.03
C GLU A 171 7.38 -15.45 17.28
N ASP A 172 7.95 -15.43 16.08
CA ASP A 172 8.06 -14.28 15.19
C ASP A 172 6.84 -14.07 14.29
N ALA A 173 5.79 -14.88 14.43
CA ALA A 173 4.58 -14.74 13.63
C ALA A 173 3.88 -13.40 13.90
N LEU A 174 3.86 -12.93 15.14
CA LEU A 174 3.25 -11.65 15.49
C LEU A 174 4.29 -10.52 15.36
N GLN A 175 3.92 -9.42 14.69
CA GLN A 175 4.73 -8.21 14.59
C GLN A 175 4.28 -7.14 15.59
N ALA A 176 2.98 -6.85 15.63
CA ALA A 176 2.45 -5.82 16.52
C ALA A 176 0.94 -5.98 16.74
N VAL A 177 0.43 -5.29 17.75
CA VAL A 177 -1.00 -5.14 18.01
C VAL A 177 -1.28 -3.67 18.24
N GLU A 178 -2.10 -3.05 17.40
CA GLU A 178 -2.63 -1.71 17.68
C GLU A 178 -3.95 -1.84 18.46
N VAL A 179 -4.06 -1.12 19.56
CA VAL A 179 -5.21 -1.21 20.46
C VAL A 179 -5.86 0.18 20.59
N GLU A 180 -7.13 0.29 20.21
CA GLU A 180 -7.86 1.56 20.25
C GLU A 180 -7.86 2.17 21.66
N GLY A 181 -7.37 3.41 21.76
CA GLY A 181 -7.28 4.14 23.03
C GLY A 181 -6.07 3.79 23.90
N TYR A 182 -5.22 2.84 23.47
CA TYR A 182 -3.95 2.52 24.12
C TYR A 182 -2.75 2.81 23.22
N GLY A 183 -2.81 2.42 21.94
CA GLY A 183 -1.75 2.61 20.95
C GLY A 183 -1.13 1.31 20.47
N LEU A 184 0.04 1.42 19.84
CA LEU A 184 0.76 0.30 19.21
C LEU A 184 1.62 -0.46 20.23
N LEU A 185 1.46 -1.78 20.28
CA LEU A 185 2.25 -2.73 21.07
C LEU A 185 3.10 -3.58 20.13
N GLN A 186 4.43 -3.44 20.20
CA GLN A 186 5.37 -4.21 19.36
C GLN A 186 5.55 -5.62 19.93
N ALA A 187 5.52 -6.66 19.10
CA ALA A 187 5.73 -8.03 19.56
C ALA A 187 7.14 -8.25 20.13
N ALA A 188 8.13 -7.47 19.69
CA ALA A 188 9.48 -7.47 20.26
C ALA A 188 9.52 -7.06 21.75
N ASP A 189 8.50 -6.32 22.22
CA ASP A 189 8.33 -5.93 23.62
C ASP A 189 7.45 -6.93 24.41
N ALA A 190 6.94 -7.96 23.75
CA ALA A 190 6.11 -8.98 24.36
C ALA A 190 6.96 -10.12 24.95
N THR A 191 6.44 -10.76 25.99
CA THR A 191 6.85 -12.11 26.37
C THR A 191 5.96 -13.11 25.64
N PHE A 192 6.56 -13.98 24.81
CA PHE A 192 5.85 -15.07 24.15
C PHE A 192 5.89 -16.35 24.99
N THR A 193 4.75 -17.01 25.14
CA THR A 193 4.60 -18.31 25.80
C THR A 193 3.97 -19.30 24.81
N PRO A 194 4.76 -20.24 24.25
CA PRO A 194 4.23 -21.29 23.37
C PRO A 194 3.46 -22.35 24.16
N SER A 195 2.53 -23.03 23.50
CA SER A 195 1.80 -24.18 24.02
C SER A 195 1.43 -25.15 22.89
N ASP A 196 1.16 -26.41 23.23
CA ASP A 196 0.74 -27.40 22.21
C ASP A 196 -0.61 -27.03 21.55
N ASP A 197 -1.40 -26.18 22.20
CA ASP A 197 -2.71 -25.69 21.73
C ASP A 197 -2.65 -24.24 21.20
N GLY A 198 -1.45 -23.69 20.98
CA GLY A 198 -1.24 -22.38 20.33
C GLY A 198 -0.18 -21.53 21.02
N GLY A 199 -0.42 -20.23 21.16
CA GLY A 199 0.60 -19.31 21.69
C GLY A 199 0.01 -18.03 22.28
N GLN A 200 0.74 -17.44 23.22
CA GLN A 200 0.31 -16.24 23.94
C GLN A 200 1.42 -15.18 23.98
N TRP A 201 1.07 -13.95 23.64
CA TRP A 201 1.93 -12.77 23.78
C TRP A 201 1.42 -11.90 24.93
N GLN A 202 2.35 -11.42 25.75
CA GLN A 202 2.06 -10.63 26.94
C GLN A 202 2.91 -9.36 26.97
N TRP A 203 2.29 -8.20 27.17
CA TRP A 203 2.96 -6.91 27.31
C TRP A 203 2.71 -6.34 28.69
N THR A 204 3.74 -5.76 29.29
CA THR A 204 3.54 -4.90 30.47
C THR A 204 3.05 -3.53 30.00
N VAL A 205 1.91 -3.08 30.51
CA VAL A 205 1.21 -1.86 30.09
C VAL A 205 1.02 -0.93 31.26
N THR A 206 1.27 0.37 31.07
CA THR A 206 1.24 1.35 32.19
C THR A 206 -0.17 1.87 32.51
N ASN A 207 -1.15 1.56 31.67
CA ASN A 207 -2.55 1.94 31.84
C ASN A 207 -3.43 1.00 30.99
N THR A 208 -4.57 0.56 31.51
CA THR A 208 -5.51 -0.28 30.76
C THR A 208 -6.55 0.53 29.97
N GLY A 209 -6.35 1.85 29.84
CA GLY A 209 -7.18 2.72 29.00
C GLY A 209 -8.62 2.91 29.47
N GLY A 210 -8.97 2.44 30.68
CA GLY A 210 -10.32 2.58 31.25
C GLY A 210 -11.39 1.78 30.50
N TRP A 211 -11.08 0.55 30.08
CA TRP A 211 -12.01 -0.32 29.37
C TRP A 211 -13.18 -0.73 30.28
N VAL A 212 -14.39 -0.23 29.99
CA VAL A 212 -15.61 -0.49 30.76
C VAL A 212 -16.38 -1.64 30.15
N ALA A 213 -16.98 -2.49 31.00
CA ALA A 213 -17.86 -3.56 30.54
C ALA A 213 -18.95 -3.04 29.59
N GLY A 214 -19.11 -3.72 28.45
CA GLY A 214 -20.02 -3.36 27.36
C GLY A 214 -19.42 -2.46 26.27
N ASP A 215 -18.26 -1.83 26.50
CA ASP A 215 -17.59 -1.03 25.46
C ASP A 215 -17.21 -1.91 24.26
N LYS A 216 -17.07 -1.28 23.09
CA LYS A 216 -16.49 -1.93 21.91
C LYS A 216 -15.22 -1.19 21.53
N ARG A 217 -14.15 -1.93 21.28
CA ARG A 217 -12.84 -1.41 20.92
C ARG A 217 -12.32 -2.13 19.69
N ARG A 218 -11.67 -1.39 18.82
CA ARG A 218 -10.91 -1.96 17.72
C ARG A 218 -9.53 -2.40 18.23
N ILE A 219 -9.11 -3.57 17.81
CA ILE A 219 -7.71 -3.97 17.81
C ILE A 219 -7.32 -4.34 16.38
N ASP A 220 -6.09 -4.06 16.00
CA ASP A 220 -5.53 -4.47 14.71
C ASP A 220 -4.33 -5.36 14.99
N ILE A 221 -4.44 -6.65 14.67
CA ILE A 221 -3.40 -7.65 14.92
C ILE A 221 -2.55 -7.77 13.66
N GLN A 222 -1.25 -7.53 13.78
CA GLN A 222 -0.31 -7.53 12.67
C GLN A 222 0.62 -8.73 12.75
N PHE A 223 0.64 -9.53 11.69
CA PHE A 223 1.53 -10.68 11.58
C PHE A 223 2.66 -10.40 10.60
N GLY A 224 3.84 -10.91 10.95
CA GLY A 224 4.96 -11.01 10.05
C GLY A 224 4.93 -12.30 9.27
N SER A 225 5.47 -12.28 8.06
CA SER A 225 5.99 -13.50 7.46
C SER A 225 7.18 -13.96 8.31
N SER A 226 6.99 -15.02 9.09
CA SER A 226 8.13 -15.72 9.70
C SER A 226 9.08 -16.13 8.58
N SER A 227 10.30 -15.61 8.60
CA SER A 227 11.37 -15.70 7.58
C SER A 227 11.30 -14.75 6.37
N GLY A 228 12.09 -13.67 6.44
CA GLY A 228 12.69 -12.99 5.29
C GLY A 228 11.77 -12.01 4.59
N GLY A 229 12.23 -10.76 4.43
CA GLY A 229 11.47 -9.70 3.74
C GLY A 229 10.77 -10.25 2.49
N ASN A 230 9.47 -9.98 2.38
CA ASN A 230 8.64 -10.50 1.30
C ASN A 230 9.37 -10.27 -0.03
N GLU A 231 9.65 -11.35 -0.74
CA GLU A 231 10.18 -11.26 -2.09
C GLU A 231 9.20 -10.41 -2.90
N LEU A 232 9.67 -9.23 -3.33
CA LEU A 232 8.87 -8.40 -4.19
C LEU A 232 8.77 -9.14 -5.52
N THR A 233 7.56 -9.48 -5.95
CA THR A 233 7.30 -10.15 -7.22
C THR A 233 6.57 -9.24 -8.18
N ASP A 234 6.79 -9.42 -9.48
CA ASP A 234 6.04 -8.73 -10.52
C ASP A 234 4.61 -9.27 -10.66
N SER A 235 3.83 -8.69 -11.56
CA SER A 235 2.44 -9.12 -11.84
C SER A 235 2.31 -10.56 -12.37
N GLN A 236 3.42 -11.21 -12.71
CA GLN A 236 3.52 -12.59 -13.17
C GLN A 236 4.09 -13.52 -12.08
N GLY A 237 4.33 -13.01 -10.87
CA GLY A 237 4.87 -13.75 -9.75
C GLY A 237 6.38 -14.02 -9.85
N GLN A 238 7.13 -13.30 -10.70
CA GLN A 238 8.58 -13.43 -10.79
C GLN A 238 9.28 -12.48 -9.81
N PRO A 239 10.37 -12.90 -9.14
CA PRO A 239 11.10 -12.02 -8.23
C PRO A 239 11.67 -10.78 -8.91
N LEU A 240 11.46 -9.61 -8.29
CA LEU A 240 12.09 -8.36 -8.67
C LEU A 240 13.55 -8.39 -8.21
N VAL A 241 14.46 -8.03 -9.12
CA VAL A 241 15.90 -7.98 -8.87
C VAL A 241 16.46 -6.58 -9.16
N ASP A 242 17.51 -6.17 -8.45
CA ASP A 242 18.23 -4.93 -8.71
C ASP A 242 19.13 -5.05 -9.96
N SER A 243 19.81 -3.95 -10.31
CA SER A 243 20.73 -3.92 -11.47
C SER A 243 21.96 -4.82 -11.31
N ALA A 244 22.24 -5.32 -10.11
CA ALA A 244 23.31 -6.28 -9.82
C ALA A 244 22.79 -7.73 -9.78
N GLY A 245 21.49 -7.96 -9.98
CA GLY A 245 20.86 -9.27 -9.92
C GLY A 245 20.52 -9.74 -8.51
N ASN A 246 20.59 -8.87 -7.51
CA ASN A 246 20.18 -9.19 -6.15
C ASN A 246 18.66 -9.12 -6.06
N GLN A 247 18.06 -10.10 -5.40
CA GLN A 247 16.62 -10.15 -5.17
C GLN A 247 16.20 -9.03 -4.23
N LEU A 248 15.16 -8.29 -4.62
CA LEU A 248 14.57 -7.22 -3.82
C LEU A 248 13.58 -7.85 -2.85
N THR A 249 13.87 -7.69 -1.58
CA THR A 249 12.98 -8.07 -0.48
C THR A 249 12.42 -6.80 0.17
N THR A 250 11.23 -6.88 0.77
CA THR A 250 10.80 -5.84 1.72
C THR A 250 11.60 -6.01 3.01
N GLY A 251 12.88 -5.64 2.98
CA GLY A 251 13.76 -5.79 4.13
C GLY A 251 13.29 -4.96 5.32
N GLU A 252 13.38 -5.55 6.51
CA GLU A 252 13.42 -4.84 7.78
C GLU A 252 14.53 -3.78 7.74
N THR A 253 14.23 -2.57 8.20
CA THR A 253 15.27 -1.57 8.50
C THR A 253 16.15 -2.10 9.62
N ALA A 254 17.44 -2.29 9.32
CA ALA A 254 18.50 -2.58 10.30
C ALA A 254 18.71 -1.43 11.30
#